data_AF-A0A7V7WPV7-F1
#
_entry.id   AF-A0A7V7WPV7-F1
#
_cell.length_a   1.000
_cell.length_b   1.000
_cell.length_c   1.000
_cell.angle_alpha   90.00
_cell.angle_beta   90.00
_cell.angle_gamma   90.00
#
_symmetry.space_group_name_H-M   'P 1'
#
loop_
_entity.id
_entity.type
_entity.pdbx_description
1 polymer ?
#
loop_
_entity_poly.entity_id
_entity_poly.type
_entity_poly.pdbx_seq_one_letter_code
_entity_poly.pdbx_strand_id
1 'polypeptide(L)'
;MSESTPSHPFRKISPLVFALILWGIVCARQMNPAPKPAATAAAPVAEAVSDTHAAPARPEVKSVILMIGDGMGVQQVSQAVLYRQLRKPEDPELALEKLLKNHPNGLVRTTSHGDIVTDSAAAATAMACGQKVLNEAVGIDVNGYPCETVLEKAEKLGKATGLVSTTRITHATPGSFAAHQVFRDMENEIAEDMVEKHDIEVLLSGGIANLIPKYRFEKTQTPMKASDLPECVGMDPAIDGLSKRGDQKDLIAAASAKGMTFVCTAEQLAGLEIAEHSKVLGLFSASCSRWSRSATRSRRSPTSRP
;
A
#
# COMPACT_ATOMS: atom_id res chain seq x y z
N MET A 1 -61.83 17.79 -25.80
CA MET A 1 -61.79 16.33 -26.04
C MET A 1 -60.63 15.76 -25.23
N SER A 2 -60.98 15.04 -24.17
CA SER A 2 -60.16 14.11 -23.36
C SER A 2 -58.86 14.63 -22.69
N GLU A 3 -59.03 15.16 -21.49
CA GLU A 3 -58.04 15.17 -20.39
C GLU A 3 -57.79 13.75 -19.85
N SER A 4 -56.63 13.48 -19.24
CA SER A 4 -56.51 13.19 -17.79
C SER A 4 -55.14 12.61 -17.39
N THR A 5 -54.67 13.12 -16.27
CA THR A 5 -53.42 12.94 -15.50
C THR A 5 -53.35 11.63 -14.67
N PRO A 6 -52.26 11.36 -13.91
CA PRO A 6 -51.72 10.03 -13.63
C PRO A 6 -52.17 9.43 -12.28
N SER A 7 -51.80 8.17 -12.01
CA SER A 7 -51.95 7.55 -10.68
C SER A 7 -50.74 6.70 -10.26
N HIS A 8 -50.16 7.06 -9.10
CA HIS A 8 -49.49 6.11 -8.22
C HIS A 8 -50.53 5.34 -7.40
N PRO A 9 -50.16 4.19 -6.83
CA PRO A 9 -50.11 4.18 -5.36
C PRO A 9 -48.92 3.43 -4.75
N PHE A 10 -48.47 3.97 -3.63
CA PHE A 10 -47.71 3.30 -2.58
C PHE A 10 -48.44 2.04 -2.08
N ARG A 11 -47.68 0.98 -1.75
CA ARG A 11 -48.10 0.08 -0.67
C ARG A 11 -46.90 -0.44 0.14
N LYS A 12 -46.95 -0.06 1.42
CA LYS A 12 -46.10 -0.49 2.53
C LYS A 12 -46.19 -2.01 2.74
N ILE A 13 -45.08 -2.66 3.08
CA ILE A 13 -45.08 -3.93 3.81
C ILE A 13 -44.41 -3.65 5.16
N SER A 14 -45.17 -3.82 6.23
CA SER A 14 -44.72 -3.75 7.62
C SER A 14 -44.65 -5.18 8.20
N PRO A 15 -43.83 -5.44 9.24
CA PRO A 15 -43.41 -6.76 9.66
C PRO A 15 -44.29 -7.32 10.78
N LEU A 16 -44.51 -8.64 10.80
CA LEU A 16 -45.12 -9.42 11.90
C LEU A 16 -44.99 -10.90 11.43
N VAL A 17 -44.54 -11.92 12.14
CA VAL A 17 -44.75 -12.35 13.53
C VAL A 17 -43.71 -13.43 13.90
N PHE A 18 -43.26 -13.39 15.13
CA PHE A 18 -42.61 -14.44 15.93
C PHE A 18 -43.31 -15.81 15.88
N ALA A 19 -42.57 -16.91 15.73
CA ALA A 19 -43.03 -18.21 16.25
C ALA A 19 -41.85 -19.05 16.74
N LEU A 20 -41.59 -18.93 18.04
CA LEU A 20 -40.91 -19.94 18.86
C LEU A 20 -41.80 -21.21 18.89
N ILE A 21 -41.25 -22.36 18.55
CA ILE A 21 -41.82 -23.65 18.95
C ILE A 21 -40.71 -24.46 19.62
N LEU A 22 -40.88 -24.64 20.92
CA LEU A 22 -40.15 -25.56 21.77
C LEU A 22 -41.13 -26.68 22.18
N TRP A 23 -40.61 -27.92 22.15
CA TRP A 23 -40.85 -29.03 23.09
C TRP A 23 -41.59 -30.32 22.63
N GLY A 24 -41.03 -31.46 23.09
CA GLY A 24 -41.55 -32.84 23.08
C GLY A 24 -40.74 -33.80 22.18
N ILE A 25 -39.65 -34.45 22.60
CA ILE A 25 -39.47 -35.63 23.48
C ILE A 25 -40.19 -36.92 23.00
N VAL A 26 -39.44 -38.03 23.05
CA VAL A 26 -39.78 -39.48 22.93
C VAL A 26 -39.67 -40.02 21.48
N CYS A 27 -38.96 -41.11 21.13
CA CYS A 27 -38.38 -42.24 21.85
C CYS A 27 -37.13 -42.78 21.14
N ALA A 28 -36.19 -43.32 21.92
CA ALA A 28 -34.97 -43.97 21.47
C ALA A 28 -35.21 -45.32 20.76
N ARG A 29 -34.34 -45.66 19.80
CA ARG A 29 -34.09 -47.04 19.37
C ARG A 29 -32.59 -47.32 19.58
N GLN A 30 -32.31 -48.25 20.49
CA GLN A 30 -30.98 -48.67 20.92
C GLN A 30 -30.20 -49.28 19.76
N MET A 31 -28.96 -48.81 19.55
CA MET A 31 -27.90 -49.57 18.89
C MET A 31 -26.82 -49.83 19.94
N ASN A 32 -26.56 -51.09 20.27
CA ASN A 32 -25.53 -51.50 21.21
C ASN A 32 -24.14 -51.18 20.64
N PRO A 33 -23.27 -50.45 21.35
CA PRO A 33 -21.85 -50.37 21.01
C PRO A 33 -21.08 -51.60 21.55
N ALA A 34 -20.03 -51.99 20.82
CA ALA A 34 -19.13 -53.09 21.13
C ALA A 34 -18.45 -52.97 22.52
N PRO A 35 -18.06 -54.08 23.16
CA PRO A 35 -17.51 -54.07 24.51
C PRO A 35 -16.14 -53.37 24.57
N LYS A 36 -16.03 -52.35 25.42
CA LYS A 36 -14.75 -51.71 25.80
C LYS A 36 -13.91 -52.68 26.67
N PRO A 37 -12.61 -52.85 26.39
CA PRO A 37 -11.72 -53.57 27.31
C PRO A 37 -11.53 -52.78 28.61
N ALA A 38 -11.36 -53.51 29.71
CA ALA A 38 -11.27 -52.99 31.07
C ALA A 38 -10.12 -51.99 31.23
N ALA A 39 -10.43 -50.82 31.79
CA ALA A 39 -9.45 -49.82 32.18
C ALA A 39 -8.73 -50.27 33.47
N THR A 40 -7.49 -50.72 33.35
CA THR A 40 -6.53 -50.72 34.46
C THR A 40 -6.14 -49.27 34.73
N ALA A 41 -6.41 -48.79 35.95
CA ALA A 41 -5.96 -47.50 36.44
C ALA A 41 -4.43 -47.48 36.54
N ALA A 42 -3.76 -46.90 35.55
CA ALA A 42 -2.37 -46.49 35.63
C ALA A 42 -2.33 -45.02 36.07
N ALA A 43 -1.61 -44.74 37.17
CA ALA A 43 -1.36 -43.39 37.65
C ALA A 43 -0.69 -42.53 36.57
N PRO A 44 -1.01 -41.23 36.44
CA PRO A 44 -0.32 -40.38 35.50
C PRO A 44 1.07 -40.08 36.06
N VAL A 45 2.11 -40.64 35.44
CA VAL A 45 3.47 -40.13 35.58
C VAL A 45 3.53 -38.88 34.72
N ALA A 46 3.24 -37.72 35.32
CA ALA A 46 3.53 -36.44 34.72
C ALA A 46 5.05 -36.24 34.77
N GLU A 47 5.76 -36.69 33.74
CA GLU A 47 7.10 -36.17 33.46
C GLU A 47 6.94 -34.72 33.03
N ALA A 48 7.24 -33.81 33.95
CA ALA A 48 7.44 -32.40 33.66
C ALA A 48 8.67 -32.28 32.75
N VAL A 49 8.43 -32.17 31.44
CA VAL A 49 9.45 -31.67 30.51
C VAL A 49 9.64 -30.19 30.87
N SER A 50 10.72 -29.89 31.59
CA SER A 50 11.11 -28.51 31.84
C SER A 50 11.57 -27.92 30.52
N ASP A 51 10.76 -27.07 29.89
CA ASP A 51 11.19 -26.19 28.81
C ASP A 51 12.21 -25.19 29.35
N THR A 52 13.47 -25.62 29.49
CA THR A 52 14.60 -24.77 29.93
C THR A 52 15.31 -24.07 28.77
N HIS A 53 14.66 -23.94 27.62
CA HIS A 53 15.13 -23.08 26.54
C HIS A 53 14.23 -21.86 26.40
N ALA A 54 14.28 -20.98 27.41
CA ALA A 54 13.89 -19.59 27.22
C ALA A 54 14.76 -19.03 26.10
N ALA A 55 14.18 -18.87 24.91
CA ALA A 55 14.83 -18.18 23.81
C ALA A 55 15.31 -16.81 24.32
N PRO A 56 16.54 -16.40 24.01
CA PRO A 56 17.05 -15.10 24.46
C PRO A 56 16.04 -14.03 24.07
N ALA A 57 15.70 -13.15 25.03
CA ALA A 57 14.78 -12.05 24.80
C ALA A 57 15.28 -11.27 23.58
N ARG A 58 14.50 -11.33 22.48
CA ARG A 58 14.89 -10.62 21.26
C ARG A 58 14.90 -9.13 21.58
N PRO A 59 15.91 -8.38 21.12
CA PRO A 59 15.94 -6.94 21.32
C PRO A 59 14.67 -6.32 20.76
N GLU A 60 14.15 -5.31 21.46
CA GLU A 60 12.95 -4.60 21.06
C GLU A 60 13.15 -3.92 19.71
N VAL A 61 12.30 -4.24 18.73
CA VAL A 61 12.35 -3.65 17.39
C VAL A 61 11.55 -2.36 17.38
N LYS A 62 12.23 -1.22 17.24
CA LYS A 62 11.61 0.11 17.26
C LYS A 62 11.11 0.58 15.89
N SER A 63 11.83 0.20 14.83
CA SER A 63 11.63 0.68 13.47
C SER A 63 11.69 -0.46 12.45
N VAL A 64 10.89 -0.37 11.41
CA VAL A 64 10.86 -1.31 10.28
C VAL A 64 10.98 -0.51 8.99
N ILE A 65 11.93 -0.88 8.13
CA ILE A 65 12.08 -0.31 6.78
C ILE A 65 11.86 -1.46 5.79
N LEU A 66 10.81 -1.34 4.97
CA LEU A 66 10.50 -2.29 3.91
C LEU A 66 10.92 -1.71 2.56
N MET A 67 11.82 -2.40 1.86
CA MET A 67 12.26 -2.02 0.51
C MET A 67 11.71 -3.01 -0.51
N ILE A 68 10.90 -2.53 -1.45
CA ILE A 68 10.25 -3.36 -2.48
C ILE A 68 10.85 -3.03 -3.85
N GLY A 69 11.53 -4.01 -4.46
CA GLY A 69 11.89 -3.94 -5.87
C GLY A 69 10.75 -4.51 -6.72
N ASP A 70 9.93 -3.65 -7.31
CA ASP A 70 8.81 -4.10 -8.16
C ASP A 70 9.35 -4.86 -9.39
N GLY A 71 8.88 -6.09 -9.59
CA GLY A 71 9.39 -7.02 -10.61
C GLY A 71 10.82 -7.54 -10.38
N MET A 72 11.40 -7.36 -9.18
CA MET A 72 12.77 -7.76 -8.86
C MET A 72 12.86 -9.23 -8.42
N GLY A 73 12.72 -10.15 -9.38
CA GLY A 73 13.01 -11.56 -9.17
C GLY A 73 14.51 -11.84 -8.97
N VAL A 74 14.84 -13.09 -8.64
CA VAL A 74 16.25 -13.54 -8.47
C VAL A 74 17.08 -13.31 -9.73
N GLN A 75 16.44 -13.33 -10.90
CA GLN A 75 17.03 -13.04 -12.20
C GLN A 75 17.50 -11.57 -12.29
N GLN A 76 16.65 -10.62 -11.89
CA GLN A 76 16.98 -9.19 -11.86
C GLN A 76 18.09 -8.89 -10.85
N VAL A 77 18.06 -9.53 -9.68
CA VAL A 77 19.15 -9.42 -8.68
C VAL A 77 20.46 -9.90 -9.29
N SER A 78 20.48 -11.11 -9.88
CA SER A 78 21.68 -11.68 -10.50
C SER A 78 22.23 -10.79 -11.61
N GLN A 79 21.34 -10.25 -12.46
CA GLN A 79 21.74 -9.32 -13.51
C GLN A 79 22.38 -8.04 -12.95
N ALA A 80 21.83 -7.46 -11.88
CA ALA A 80 22.37 -6.26 -11.26
C ALA A 80 23.77 -6.50 -10.66
N VAL A 81 23.97 -7.64 -10.00
CA VAL A 81 25.27 -8.06 -9.46
C VAL A 81 26.31 -8.18 -10.56
N LEU A 82 26.02 -8.94 -11.62
CA LEU A 82 26.94 -9.12 -12.75
C LEU A 82 27.25 -7.78 -13.43
N TYR A 83 26.23 -6.94 -13.65
CA TYR A 83 26.43 -5.61 -14.21
C TYR A 83 27.34 -4.75 -13.34
N ARG A 84 27.18 -4.78 -12.01
CA ARG A 84 28.01 -4.00 -11.07
C ARG A 84 29.47 -4.43 -11.15
N GLN A 85 29.72 -5.74 -11.08
CA GLN A 85 31.06 -6.31 -11.15
C GLN A 85 31.76 -5.96 -12.48
N LEU A 86 31.04 -6.01 -13.60
CA LEU A 86 31.58 -5.69 -14.92
C LEU A 86 31.82 -4.19 -15.14
N ARG A 87 30.99 -3.32 -14.57
CA ARG A 87 31.01 -1.87 -14.87
C ARG A 87 31.72 -1.02 -13.83
N LYS A 88 31.90 -1.53 -12.61
CA LYS A 88 32.60 -0.88 -11.50
C LYS A 88 33.45 -1.90 -10.72
N PRO A 89 34.48 -2.48 -11.35
CA PRO A 89 35.31 -3.52 -10.72
C PRO A 89 36.04 -3.03 -9.45
N GLU A 90 36.23 -1.71 -9.30
CA GLU A 90 36.83 -1.08 -8.12
C GLU A 90 35.93 -1.10 -6.87
N ASP A 91 34.62 -1.26 -7.05
CA ASP A 91 33.65 -1.41 -5.96
C ASP A 91 32.57 -2.39 -6.45
N PRO A 92 32.89 -3.69 -6.51
CA PRO A 92 32.13 -4.67 -7.30
C PRO A 92 30.86 -5.16 -6.61
N GLU A 93 30.67 -4.85 -5.32
CA GLU A 93 29.62 -5.43 -4.48
C GLU A 93 28.46 -4.45 -4.24
N LEU A 94 27.23 -4.88 -4.47
CA LEU A 94 26.03 -4.11 -4.18
C LEU A 94 25.71 -4.09 -2.67
N ALA A 95 25.07 -3.02 -2.21
CA ALA A 95 24.53 -2.95 -0.84
C ALA A 95 23.56 -4.09 -0.54
N LEU A 96 22.74 -4.50 -1.53
CA LEU A 96 21.86 -5.65 -1.42
C LEU A 96 22.63 -6.96 -1.20
N GLU A 97 23.76 -7.15 -1.88
CA GLU A 97 24.60 -8.34 -1.67
C GLU A 97 25.18 -8.38 -0.25
N LYS A 98 25.65 -7.23 0.26
CA LYS A 98 26.15 -7.11 1.65
C LYS A 98 25.06 -7.49 2.66
N LEU A 99 23.82 -7.07 2.43
CA LEU A 99 22.67 -7.41 3.28
C LEU A 99 22.37 -8.91 3.22
N LEU A 100 22.31 -9.49 2.02
CA LEU A 100 21.99 -10.91 1.83
C LEU A 100 23.07 -11.87 2.37
N LYS A 101 24.34 -11.46 2.36
CA LYS A 101 25.46 -12.26 2.89
C LYS A 101 25.50 -12.30 4.41
N ASN A 102 25.18 -11.18 5.06
CA ASN A 102 25.34 -11.01 6.51
C ASN A 102 24.06 -11.29 7.32
N HIS A 103 22.94 -11.54 6.65
CA HIS A 103 21.64 -11.77 7.28
C HIS A 103 20.88 -12.95 6.67
N PRO A 104 19.96 -13.60 7.42
CA PRO A 104 19.10 -14.63 6.87
C PRO A 104 18.28 -14.11 5.68
N ASN A 105 18.19 -14.94 4.64
CA ASN A 105 17.37 -14.69 3.47
C ASN A 105 16.48 -15.91 3.19
N GLY A 106 15.41 -15.72 2.44
CA GLY A 106 14.42 -16.76 2.16
C GLY A 106 13.67 -16.52 0.86
N LEU A 107 12.97 -17.56 0.42
CA LEU A 107 12.11 -17.52 -0.76
C LEU A 107 10.65 -17.37 -0.34
N VAL A 108 9.91 -16.52 -1.06
CA VAL A 108 8.49 -16.26 -0.81
C VAL A 108 7.68 -16.63 -2.05
N ARG A 109 6.57 -17.35 -1.86
CA ARG A 109 5.61 -17.65 -2.92
C ARG A 109 4.60 -16.52 -3.06
N THR A 110 4.58 -15.87 -4.21
CA THR A 110 3.85 -14.63 -4.47
C THR A 110 2.50 -14.80 -5.18
N THR A 111 1.92 -16.00 -5.23
CA THR A 111 0.59 -16.17 -5.87
C THR A 111 -0.47 -15.32 -5.15
N SER A 112 -1.41 -14.74 -5.88
CA SER A 112 -2.58 -14.05 -5.32
C SER A 112 -3.71 -15.04 -5.00
N HIS A 113 -4.83 -14.56 -4.49
CA HIS A 113 -6.03 -15.38 -4.27
C HIS A 113 -6.70 -15.66 -5.62
N GLY A 114 -6.85 -16.94 -5.98
CA GLY A 114 -7.49 -17.35 -7.23
C GLY A 114 -6.55 -17.43 -8.44
N ASP A 115 -5.36 -16.82 -8.41
CA ASP A 115 -4.43 -16.80 -9.55
C ASP A 115 -3.02 -17.31 -9.20
N ILE A 116 -2.36 -17.90 -10.19
CA ILE A 116 -0.96 -18.37 -10.09
C ILE A 116 0.02 -17.19 -10.21
N VAL A 117 -0.37 -16.13 -10.93
CA VAL A 117 0.45 -14.93 -11.13
C VAL A 117 -0.26 -13.75 -10.47
N THR A 118 0.43 -13.12 -9.52
CA THR A 118 -0.05 -11.89 -8.88
C THR A 118 0.24 -10.67 -9.74
N ASP A 119 -0.56 -9.63 -9.55
CA ASP A 119 -0.21 -8.27 -9.93
C ASP A 119 0.44 -7.50 -8.76
N SER A 120 0.94 -6.28 -9.01
CA SER A 120 1.54 -5.44 -7.96
C SER A 120 0.57 -5.08 -6.83
N ALA A 121 -0.73 -4.92 -7.11
CA ALA A 121 -1.72 -4.52 -6.10
C ALA A 121 -1.97 -5.66 -5.09
N ALA A 122 -2.24 -6.88 -5.58
CA ALA A 122 -2.43 -8.02 -4.69
C ALA A 122 -1.16 -8.38 -3.92
N ALA A 123 0.02 -8.27 -4.54
CA ALA A 123 1.29 -8.53 -3.88
C ALA A 123 1.57 -7.51 -2.76
N ALA A 124 1.34 -6.21 -3.03
CA ALA A 124 1.53 -5.16 -2.04
C ALA A 124 0.50 -5.25 -0.92
N THR A 125 -0.78 -5.51 -1.23
CA THR A 125 -1.81 -5.75 -0.22
C THR A 125 -1.47 -6.98 0.65
N ALA A 126 -0.93 -8.04 0.06
CA ALA A 126 -0.49 -9.20 0.84
C ALA A 126 0.68 -8.89 1.78
N MET A 127 1.62 -8.03 1.38
CA MET A 127 2.70 -7.56 2.25
C MET A 127 2.19 -6.59 3.32
N ALA A 128 1.23 -5.73 2.98
CA ALA A 128 0.69 -4.70 3.87
C ALA A 128 -0.26 -5.27 4.93
N CYS A 129 -1.20 -6.12 4.52
CA CYS A 129 -2.24 -6.70 5.38
C CYS A 129 -1.93 -8.11 5.88
N GLY A 130 -0.91 -8.79 5.33
CA GLY A 130 -0.54 -10.15 5.73
C GLY A 130 -1.47 -11.26 5.22
N GLN A 131 -2.27 -11.00 4.18
CA GLN A 131 -3.20 -11.97 3.59
C GLN A 131 -3.25 -11.88 2.07
N LYS A 132 -3.43 -13.01 1.39
CA LYS A 132 -3.59 -13.04 -0.08
C LYS A 132 -4.96 -12.54 -0.48
N VAL A 133 -4.99 -11.69 -1.50
CA VAL A 133 -6.20 -11.05 -2.01
C VAL A 133 -6.31 -11.24 -3.52
N LEU A 134 -7.44 -10.83 -4.10
CA LEU A 134 -7.67 -10.86 -5.55
C LEU A 134 -6.72 -9.88 -6.25
N ASN A 135 -6.36 -10.18 -7.50
CA ASN A 135 -5.61 -9.25 -8.35
C ASN A 135 -6.33 -7.90 -8.47
N GLU A 136 -5.56 -6.82 -8.65
CA GLU A 136 -6.02 -5.42 -8.77
C GLU A 136 -6.57 -4.78 -7.49
N ALA A 137 -6.84 -5.55 -6.43
CA ALA A 137 -7.32 -5.05 -5.15
C ALA A 137 -6.24 -4.29 -4.36
N VAL A 138 -6.61 -3.17 -3.75
CA VAL A 138 -5.73 -2.28 -2.98
C VAL A 138 -6.24 -2.22 -1.55
N GLY A 139 -5.51 -2.82 -0.60
CA GLY A 139 -5.81 -2.71 0.84
C GLY A 139 -7.15 -3.33 1.28
N ILE A 140 -7.78 -4.18 0.46
CA ILE A 140 -9.04 -4.85 0.80
C ILE A 140 -8.89 -6.36 0.77
N ASP A 141 -9.67 -7.06 1.59
CA ASP A 141 -9.73 -8.52 1.60
C ASP A 141 -10.52 -9.08 0.40
N VAL A 142 -10.60 -10.40 0.30
CA VAL A 142 -11.31 -11.10 -0.79
C VAL A 142 -12.82 -10.85 -0.81
N ASN A 143 -13.40 -10.33 0.28
CA ASN A 143 -14.81 -9.97 0.39
C ASN A 143 -15.04 -8.47 0.09
N GLY A 144 -13.98 -7.71 -0.17
CA GLY A 144 -14.03 -6.29 -0.46
C GLY A 144 -14.02 -5.40 0.79
N TYR A 145 -13.73 -5.93 1.98
CA TYR A 145 -13.61 -5.14 3.20
C TYR A 145 -12.19 -4.60 3.39
N PRO A 146 -12.02 -3.36 3.88
CA PRO A 146 -10.70 -2.85 4.26
C PRO A 146 -9.97 -3.80 5.21
N CYS A 147 -8.71 -4.11 4.90
CA CYS A 147 -7.82 -4.85 5.80
C CYS A 147 -6.84 -3.91 6.46
N GLU A 148 -6.60 -4.10 7.77
CA GLU A 148 -5.62 -3.28 8.50
C GLU A 148 -4.22 -3.48 7.91
N THR A 149 -3.61 -2.40 7.44
CA THR A 149 -2.24 -2.42 6.91
C THR A 149 -1.22 -2.27 8.03
N VAL A 150 0.02 -2.68 7.77
CA VAL A 150 1.14 -2.45 8.67
C VAL A 150 1.40 -0.95 8.94
N LEU A 151 1.06 -0.08 7.99
CA LEU A 151 1.17 1.37 8.15
C LEU A 151 0.11 1.87 9.14
N GLU A 152 -1.16 1.50 8.96
CA GLU A 152 -2.23 1.86 9.89
C GLU A 152 -1.98 1.31 11.30
N LYS A 153 -1.43 0.10 11.38
CA LYS A 153 -1.02 -0.49 12.65
C LYS A 153 0.10 0.30 13.31
N ALA A 154 1.04 0.84 12.52
CA ALA A 154 2.10 1.72 13.04
C ALA A 154 1.52 3.05 13.53
N GLU A 155 0.59 3.67 12.80
CA GLU A 155 -0.12 4.88 13.22
C GLU A 155 -0.87 4.66 14.55
N LYS A 156 -1.61 3.55 14.69
CA LYS A 156 -2.30 3.17 15.93
C LYS A 156 -1.37 2.99 17.12
N LEU A 157 -0.11 2.65 16.87
CA LEU A 157 0.95 2.52 17.88
C LEU A 157 1.70 3.84 18.12
N GLY A 158 1.28 4.95 17.51
CA GLY A 158 1.92 6.26 17.64
C GLY A 158 3.30 6.33 16.98
N LYS A 159 3.57 5.48 16.00
CA LYS A 159 4.82 5.49 15.23
C LYS A 159 4.67 6.38 14.01
N ALA A 160 5.75 7.10 13.69
CA ALA A 160 5.85 7.80 12.41
C ALA A 160 5.85 6.80 11.24
N THR A 161 5.22 7.19 10.14
CA THR A 161 5.05 6.40 8.93
C THR A 161 5.48 7.18 7.69
N GLY A 162 5.84 6.44 6.64
CA GLY A 162 6.23 7.07 5.39
C GLY A 162 6.27 6.11 4.22
N LEU A 163 5.98 6.67 3.04
CA LEU A 163 5.98 5.97 1.75
C LEU A 163 6.85 6.74 0.76
N VAL A 164 7.79 6.01 0.16
CA VAL A 164 8.72 6.55 -0.84
C VAL A 164 8.69 5.64 -2.05
N SER A 165 8.51 6.23 -3.24
CA SER A 165 8.49 5.47 -4.49
C SER A 165 9.05 6.29 -5.65
N THR A 166 9.63 5.61 -6.64
CA THR A 166 10.02 6.22 -7.93
C THR A 166 8.89 6.24 -8.95
N THR A 167 7.73 5.66 -8.63
CA THR A 167 6.53 5.68 -9.49
C THR A 167 5.68 6.92 -9.21
N ARG A 168 4.36 6.77 -9.24
CA ARG A 168 3.41 7.70 -8.62
C ARG A 168 3.19 7.27 -7.17
N ILE A 169 2.91 8.22 -6.28
CA ILE A 169 2.57 7.92 -4.88
C ILE A 169 1.27 7.10 -4.77
N THR A 170 0.37 7.27 -5.74
CA THR A 170 -0.92 6.57 -5.89
C THR A 170 -0.82 5.24 -6.64
N HIS A 171 0.37 4.84 -7.09
CA HIS A 171 0.55 3.56 -7.76
C HIS A 171 0.22 2.40 -6.81
N ALA A 172 -0.14 1.24 -7.36
CA ALA A 172 -0.58 0.06 -6.60
C ALA A 172 0.29 -0.28 -5.37
N THR A 173 1.62 -0.26 -5.53
CA THR A 173 2.56 -0.65 -4.48
C THR A 173 2.50 0.27 -3.26
N PRO A 174 2.75 1.60 -3.35
CA PRO A 174 2.56 2.50 -2.21
C PRO A 174 1.08 2.62 -1.78
N GLY A 175 0.13 2.65 -2.73
CA GLY A 175 -1.29 2.78 -2.43
C GLY A 175 -1.83 1.67 -1.54
N SER A 176 -1.37 0.42 -1.71
CA SER A 176 -1.84 -0.71 -0.90
C SER A 176 -1.46 -0.66 0.58
N PHE A 177 -0.59 0.26 0.98
CA PHE A 177 -0.25 0.48 2.39
C PHE A 177 -1.12 1.55 3.05
N ALA A 178 -1.80 2.41 2.29
CA ALA A 178 -2.47 3.61 2.81
C ALA A 178 -3.78 3.95 2.07
N ALA A 179 -4.40 2.97 1.40
CA ALA A 179 -5.68 3.14 0.71
C ALA A 179 -6.44 1.81 0.66
N HIS A 180 -7.76 1.91 0.53
CA HIS A 180 -8.66 0.76 0.46
C HIS A 180 -9.60 0.93 -0.72
N GLN A 181 -9.22 0.38 -1.87
CA GLN A 181 -9.94 0.53 -3.14
C GLN A 181 -10.10 -0.80 -3.86
N VAL A 182 -11.22 -0.92 -4.58
CA VAL A 182 -11.58 -2.15 -5.33
C VAL A 182 -10.67 -2.39 -6.53
N PHE A 183 -10.14 -1.33 -7.13
CA PHE A 183 -9.29 -1.41 -8.31
C PHE A 183 -8.10 -0.44 -8.19
N ARG A 184 -6.91 -0.93 -8.54
CA ARG A 184 -5.65 -0.17 -8.54
C ARG A 184 -5.63 1.08 -9.44
N ASP A 185 -6.52 1.15 -10.41
CA ASP A 185 -6.61 2.29 -11.34
C ASP A 185 -7.42 3.47 -10.77
N MET A 186 -8.03 3.30 -9.59
CA MET A 186 -8.70 4.35 -8.82
C MET A 186 -7.68 5.28 -8.14
N GLU A 187 -6.68 5.76 -8.88
CA GLU A 187 -5.54 6.52 -8.34
C GLU A 187 -5.97 7.86 -7.72
N ASN A 188 -7.09 8.44 -8.15
CA ASN A 188 -7.61 9.68 -7.57
C ASN A 188 -8.21 9.43 -6.19
N GLU A 189 -8.92 8.32 -6.01
CA GLU A 189 -9.51 7.87 -4.76
C GLU A 189 -8.45 7.31 -3.81
N ILE A 190 -7.42 6.62 -4.33
CA ILE A 190 -6.22 6.25 -3.57
C ILE A 190 -5.55 7.52 -3.01
N ALA A 191 -5.41 8.59 -3.81
CA ALA A 191 -4.85 9.85 -3.33
C ALA A 191 -5.66 10.44 -2.18
N GLU A 192 -6.99 10.39 -2.27
CA GLU A 192 -7.89 10.86 -1.21
C GLU A 192 -7.73 10.03 0.06
N ASP A 193 -7.71 8.70 -0.04
CA ASP A 193 -7.48 7.84 1.11
C ASP A 193 -6.17 8.18 1.82
N MET A 194 -5.08 8.26 1.05
CA MET A 194 -3.74 8.53 1.58
C MET A 194 -3.65 9.89 2.28
N VAL A 195 -4.24 10.93 1.70
CA VAL A 195 -4.11 12.31 2.22
C VAL A 195 -5.16 12.62 3.27
N GLU A 196 -6.40 12.16 3.12
CA GLU A 196 -7.51 12.56 4.00
C GLU A 196 -7.71 11.60 5.17
N LYS A 197 -7.48 10.28 5.01
CA LYS A 197 -7.80 9.28 6.04
C LYS A 197 -6.65 8.94 6.98
N HIS A 198 -5.41 9.22 6.58
CA HIS A 198 -4.20 8.90 7.34
C HIS A 198 -3.47 10.16 7.82
N ASP A 199 -2.52 9.98 8.73
CA ASP A 199 -1.67 11.05 9.27
C ASP A 199 -0.19 10.78 8.95
N ILE A 200 0.10 10.47 7.69
CA ILE A 200 1.42 10.05 7.22
C ILE A 200 2.42 11.21 7.27
N GLU A 201 3.58 11.00 7.90
CA GLU A 201 4.61 12.02 7.99
C GLU A 201 5.34 12.24 6.66
N VAL A 202 5.62 11.19 5.90
CA VAL A 202 6.48 11.30 4.69
C VAL A 202 5.83 10.64 3.48
N LEU A 203 5.54 11.43 2.46
CA LEU A 203 5.08 10.95 1.15
C LEU A 203 6.00 11.51 0.06
N LEU A 204 6.87 10.69 -0.53
CA LEU A 204 7.84 11.12 -1.54
C LEU A 204 7.74 10.30 -2.82
N SER A 205 7.28 10.89 -3.92
CA SER A 205 7.20 10.21 -5.21
C SER A 205 6.99 11.16 -6.40
N GLY A 206 6.52 10.64 -7.53
CA GLY A 206 5.78 11.44 -8.52
C GLY A 206 4.27 11.34 -8.31
N GLY A 207 3.49 11.73 -9.31
CA GLY A 207 2.03 11.56 -9.33
C GLY A 207 1.23 12.82 -9.00
N ILE A 208 1.80 14.02 -9.16
CA ILE A 208 1.12 15.31 -8.88
C ILE A 208 -0.25 15.38 -9.56
N ALA A 209 -0.37 14.82 -10.77
CA ALA A 209 -1.60 14.88 -11.57
C ALA A 209 -2.83 14.28 -10.86
N ASN A 210 -2.65 13.38 -9.90
CA ASN A 210 -3.75 12.76 -9.15
C ASN A 210 -4.17 13.57 -7.91
N LEU A 211 -3.40 14.60 -7.54
CA LEU A 211 -3.60 15.40 -6.32
C LEU A 211 -4.05 16.84 -6.59
N ILE A 212 -3.86 17.34 -7.80
CA ILE A 212 -4.25 18.71 -8.19
C ILE A 212 -5.66 18.74 -8.80
N PRO A 213 -6.43 19.83 -8.60
CA PRO A 213 -7.79 19.92 -9.14
C PRO A 213 -7.78 19.89 -10.68
N LYS A 214 -8.91 19.52 -11.27
CA LYS A 214 -9.04 19.37 -12.73
C LYS A 214 -8.76 20.68 -13.46
N TYR A 215 -9.27 21.80 -12.95
CA TYR A 215 -9.15 23.13 -13.52
C TYR A 215 -8.45 24.08 -12.58
N ARG A 216 -7.54 24.90 -13.14
CA ARG A 216 -6.88 26.01 -12.45
C ARG A 216 -7.87 27.09 -12.05
N PHE A 217 -8.82 27.37 -12.93
CA PHE A 217 -9.94 28.27 -12.68
C PHE A 217 -11.22 27.59 -13.14
N GLU A 218 -12.12 27.30 -12.20
CA GLU A 218 -13.35 26.56 -12.48
C GLU A 218 -14.24 27.29 -13.49
N LYS A 219 -14.34 28.62 -13.40
CA LYS A 219 -15.15 29.46 -14.30
C LYS A 219 -14.72 29.38 -15.76
N THR A 220 -13.41 29.32 -16.02
CA THR A 220 -12.87 29.28 -17.38
C THR A 220 -12.56 27.86 -17.84
N GLN A 221 -12.71 26.87 -16.95
CA GLN A 221 -12.36 25.47 -17.18
C GLN A 221 -10.96 25.27 -17.77
N THR A 222 -10.03 26.14 -17.39
CA THR A 222 -8.63 26.04 -17.83
C THR A 222 -8.00 24.83 -17.16
N PRO A 223 -7.58 23.78 -17.91
CA PRO A 223 -7.02 22.57 -17.32
C PRO A 223 -5.79 22.90 -16.47
N MET A 224 -5.72 22.33 -15.26
CA MET A 224 -4.58 22.55 -14.38
C MET A 224 -3.40 21.65 -14.78
N LYS A 225 -2.19 22.20 -14.75
CA LYS A 225 -0.93 21.46 -14.84
C LYS A 225 -0.20 21.47 -13.51
N ALA A 226 0.72 20.53 -13.32
CA ALA A 226 1.61 20.55 -12.17
C ALA A 226 2.46 21.84 -12.13
N SER A 227 2.98 22.29 -13.27
CA SER A 227 3.75 23.54 -13.38
C SER A 227 2.98 24.82 -13.09
N ASP A 228 1.65 24.77 -12.97
CA ASP A 228 0.84 25.91 -12.55
C ASP A 228 0.92 26.17 -11.03
N LEU A 229 1.39 25.19 -10.25
CA LEU A 229 1.61 25.33 -8.81
C LEU A 229 2.83 26.25 -8.55
N PRO A 230 2.75 27.18 -7.58
CA PRO A 230 3.86 28.06 -7.22
C PRO A 230 5.17 27.31 -6.90
N GLU A 231 5.07 26.18 -6.21
CA GLU A 231 6.20 25.36 -5.79
C GLU A 231 6.82 24.59 -6.96
N CYS A 232 6.10 24.41 -8.07
CA CYS A 232 6.50 23.65 -9.24
C CYS A 232 6.86 24.53 -10.44
N VAL A 233 6.95 25.86 -10.27
CA VAL A 233 7.33 26.78 -11.35
C VAL A 233 8.70 26.37 -11.92
N GLY A 234 8.77 26.23 -13.24
CA GLY A 234 9.98 25.80 -13.94
C GLY A 234 10.20 24.29 -13.99
N MET A 235 9.19 23.48 -13.62
CA MET A 235 9.21 22.03 -13.84
C MET A 235 9.54 21.70 -15.30
N ASP A 236 10.45 20.74 -15.51
CA ASP A 236 10.84 20.26 -16.84
C ASP A 236 9.58 19.80 -17.60
N PRO A 237 9.29 20.33 -18.80
CA PRO A 237 8.13 19.93 -19.60
C PRO A 237 8.02 18.42 -19.86
N ALA A 238 9.13 17.67 -19.76
CA ALA A 238 9.15 16.22 -19.90
C ALA A 238 8.57 15.47 -18.68
N ILE A 239 8.43 16.13 -17.53
CA ILE A 239 7.86 15.56 -16.30
C ILE A 239 6.64 16.34 -15.80
N ASP A 240 6.29 17.45 -16.44
CA ASP A 240 5.04 18.17 -16.26
C ASP A 240 3.85 17.40 -16.89
N GLY A 241 2.63 17.76 -16.50
CA GLY A 241 1.42 17.09 -16.98
C GLY A 241 0.15 17.70 -16.44
N LEU A 242 -0.94 17.42 -17.16
CA LEU A 242 -2.30 17.83 -16.77
C LEU A 242 -2.79 17.01 -15.58
N SER A 243 -3.69 17.62 -14.80
CA SER A 243 -4.50 16.91 -13.81
C SER A 243 -5.21 15.71 -14.44
N LYS A 244 -5.26 14.61 -13.68
CA LYS A 244 -6.06 13.41 -13.94
C LYS A 244 -7.34 13.37 -13.11
N ARG A 245 -7.55 14.35 -12.23
CA ARG A 245 -8.75 14.41 -11.40
C ARG A 245 -9.97 14.75 -12.25
N GLY A 246 -11.09 14.14 -11.89
CA GLY A 246 -12.41 14.45 -12.46
C GLY A 246 -13.10 15.63 -11.78
N ASP A 247 -12.58 16.07 -10.64
CA ASP A 247 -13.17 17.03 -9.72
C ASP A 247 -12.23 18.22 -9.43
N GLN A 248 -12.67 19.14 -8.58
CA GLN A 248 -11.91 20.32 -8.15
C GLN A 248 -11.25 20.16 -6.77
N LYS A 249 -11.03 18.92 -6.30
CA LYS A 249 -10.34 18.71 -5.02
C LYS A 249 -8.86 19.05 -5.15
N ASP A 250 -8.35 19.81 -4.20
CA ASP A 250 -6.92 20.12 -4.07
C ASP A 250 -6.36 19.38 -2.85
N LEU A 251 -5.75 18.22 -3.12
CA LEU A 251 -5.19 17.37 -2.07
C LEU A 251 -3.83 17.89 -1.58
N ILE A 252 -3.16 18.77 -2.33
CA ILE A 252 -1.94 19.43 -1.85
C ILE A 252 -2.30 20.46 -0.79
N ALA A 253 -3.39 21.22 -1.01
CA ALA A 253 -3.94 22.11 0.00
C ALA A 253 -4.43 21.32 1.23
N ALA A 254 -5.09 20.17 1.04
CA ALA A 254 -5.52 19.31 2.14
C ALA A 254 -4.33 18.77 2.96
N ALA A 255 -3.25 18.34 2.30
CA ALA A 255 -2.02 17.91 2.96
C ALA A 255 -1.35 19.07 3.72
N SER A 256 -1.29 20.25 3.12
CA SER A 256 -0.78 21.47 3.77
C SER A 256 -1.60 21.83 5.02
N ALA A 257 -2.93 21.66 4.97
CA ALA A 257 -3.80 21.88 6.12
C ALA A 257 -3.56 20.88 7.26
N LYS A 258 -3.02 19.69 6.96
CA LYS A 258 -2.52 18.71 7.96
C LYS A 258 -1.08 18.99 8.43
N GLY A 259 -0.50 20.11 8.03
CA GLY A 259 0.85 20.52 8.42
C GLY A 259 1.97 19.89 7.59
N MET A 260 1.66 19.29 6.43
CA MET A 260 2.70 18.80 5.52
C MET A 260 3.33 19.96 4.75
N THR A 261 4.65 20.01 4.74
CA THR A 261 5.40 20.91 3.84
C THR A 261 5.42 20.29 2.44
N PHE A 262 4.85 21.00 1.47
CA PHE A 262 4.88 20.57 0.08
C PHE A 262 6.19 20.97 -0.62
N VAL A 263 6.81 20.02 -1.33
CA VAL A 263 7.98 20.26 -2.18
C VAL A 263 7.81 19.57 -3.53
N CYS A 264 8.35 20.20 -4.56
CA CYS A 264 8.17 19.79 -5.96
C CYS A 264 9.51 19.55 -6.69
N THR A 265 10.64 19.97 -6.12
CA THR A 265 11.98 19.79 -6.69
C THR A 265 12.96 19.12 -5.73
N ALA A 266 14.06 18.59 -6.27
CA ALA A 266 15.12 17.99 -5.48
C ALA A 266 15.84 19.04 -4.61
N GLU A 267 15.98 20.27 -5.11
CA GLU A 267 16.59 21.39 -4.41
C GLU A 267 15.72 21.83 -3.21
N GLN A 268 14.41 21.91 -3.40
CA GLN A 268 13.47 22.20 -2.30
C GLN A 268 13.54 21.12 -1.23
N LEU A 269 13.50 19.84 -1.63
CA LEU A 269 13.63 18.71 -0.70
C LEU A 269 14.96 18.76 0.07
N ALA A 270 16.07 19.04 -0.62
CA ALA A 270 17.39 19.13 0.00
C ALA A 270 17.55 20.35 0.92
N GLY A 271 16.78 21.41 0.68
CA GLY A 271 16.76 22.64 1.48
C GLY A 271 15.78 22.61 2.67
N LEU A 272 15.04 21.53 2.88
CA LEU A 272 14.12 21.43 4.02
C LEU A 272 14.89 21.37 5.34
N GLU A 273 14.49 22.21 6.28
CA GLU A 273 14.87 22.07 7.68
C GLU A 273 13.98 21.00 8.33
N ILE A 274 14.57 19.85 8.66
CA ILE A 274 13.86 18.72 9.25
C ILE A 274 13.95 18.83 10.78
N ALA A 275 12.80 19.02 11.41
CA ALA A 275 12.63 18.96 12.85
C ALA A 275 11.94 17.65 13.28
N GLU A 276 11.86 17.43 14.58
CA GLU A 276 11.08 16.32 15.14
C GLU A 276 9.60 16.48 14.73
N HIS A 277 9.00 15.42 14.20
CA HIS A 277 7.63 15.38 13.66
C HIS A 277 7.36 16.24 12.41
N SER A 278 8.39 16.67 11.67
CA SER A 278 8.17 17.31 10.37
C SER A 278 7.44 16.39 9.40
N LYS A 279 6.39 16.91 8.75
CA LYS A 279 5.65 16.21 7.71
C LYS A 279 5.98 16.78 6.34
N VAL A 280 6.18 15.92 5.35
CA VAL A 280 6.65 16.30 4.01
C VAL A 280 5.86 15.57 2.94
N LEU A 281 5.29 16.34 2.01
CA LEU A 281 4.72 15.85 0.76
C LEU A 281 5.65 16.28 -0.38
N GLY A 282 6.43 15.35 -0.89
CA GLY A 282 7.35 15.58 -2.01
C GLY A 282 6.85 14.92 -3.28
N LEU A 283 6.45 15.71 -4.27
CA LEU A 283 5.98 15.19 -5.55
C LEU A 283 6.79 15.80 -6.70
N PHE A 284 7.58 14.98 -7.37
CA PHE A 284 8.65 15.46 -8.27
C PHE A 284 8.32 15.34 -9.77
N SER A 285 7.13 14.88 -10.11
CA SER A 285 6.66 14.72 -11.50
C SER A 285 5.14 14.55 -11.56
N ALA A 286 4.52 14.93 -12.67
CA ALA A 286 3.08 14.74 -12.89
C ALA A 286 2.65 13.27 -12.89
N SER A 287 3.51 12.37 -13.37
CA SER A 287 3.32 10.91 -13.37
C SER A 287 4.48 10.23 -12.63
N CYS A 288 4.97 9.07 -13.09
CA CYS A 288 6.15 8.42 -12.51
C CYS A 288 7.40 9.32 -12.55
N SER A 289 8.24 9.22 -11.53
CA SER A 289 9.55 9.87 -11.54
C SER A 289 10.41 9.34 -12.68
N ARG A 290 11.28 10.20 -13.20
CA ARG A 290 12.02 9.94 -14.42
C ARG A 290 12.97 8.74 -14.28
N TRP A 291 12.93 7.83 -15.24
CA TRP A 291 13.78 6.63 -15.27
C TRP A 291 15.29 6.95 -15.27
N SER A 292 16.08 6.10 -14.61
CA SER A 292 17.48 6.34 -14.25
C SER A 292 18.42 6.65 -15.42
N ARG A 293 18.16 6.14 -16.64
CA ARG A 293 19.00 6.47 -17.83
C ARG A 293 19.00 7.97 -18.15
N SER A 294 17.90 8.66 -17.89
CA SER A 294 17.81 10.11 -18.04
C SER A 294 18.45 10.86 -16.87
N ALA A 295 18.23 10.40 -15.64
CA ALA A 295 18.80 11.00 -14.43
C ALA A 295 20.33 10.84 -14.35
N THR A 296 20.88 9.77 -14.93
CA THR A 296 22.34 9.57 -15.02
C THR A 296 22.96 10.41 -16.13
N ARG A 297 22.19 10.79 -17.15
CA ARG A 297 22.65 11.63 -18.27
C ARG A 297 22.90 13.07 -17.83
N SER A 298 22.09 13.62 -16.92
CA SER A 298 22.30 14.97 -16.35
C SER A 298 23.54 15.06 -15.46
N ARG A 299 24.04 13.92 -14.93
CA ARG A 299 25.30 13.85 -14.18
C ARG A 299 26.55 13.65 -15.03
N ARG A 300 26.42 13.42 -16.34
CA ARG A 300 27.57 13.32 -17.25
C ARG A 300 27.81 14.67 -17.90
N SER A 301 28.96 15.29 -17.61
CA SER A 301 29.49 16.38 -18.42
C SER A 301 29.61 15.91 -19.88
N PRO A 302 29.46 16.81 -20.88
CA PRO A 302 29.50 16.44 -22.30
C PRO A 302 30.84 15.84 -22.77
N THR A 303 31.88 15.85 -21.94
CA THR A 303 33.27 15.64 -22.34
C THR A 303 33.81 14.21 -22.14
N SER A 304 32.96 13.21 -21.86
CA SER A 304 33.43 11.82 -21.81
C SER A 304 32.56 10.85 -22.62
N ARG A 305 32.95 10.67 -23.88
CA ARG A 305 32.75 9.42 -24.62
C ARG A 305 34.12 8.90 -25.04
N PRO A 306 34.46 7.61 -24.80
CA PRO A 306 35.25 6.87 -25.77
C PRO A 306 34.41 6.57 -27.02
#